data_AF-A0A6S7IVG0-F1
#
_entry.id   AF-A0A6S7IVG0-F1
#
_cell.length_a   1.000
_cell.length_b   1.000
_cell.length_c   1.000
_cell.angle_alpha   90.00
_cell.angle_beta   90.00
_cell.angle_gamma   90.00
#
_symmetry.space_group_name_H-M   'P 1'
#
loop_
_entity.id
_entity.type
_entity.pdbx_description
1 polymer ?
#
loop_
_entity_poly.entity_id
_entity_poly.type
_entity_poly.pdbx_seq_one_letter_code
_entity_poly.pdbx_strand_id
1 'polypeptide(L)'
;MSITNERVIFLDTQPILNASILDNVIRHERNIPSEVTSAENYAELQSIQITTFLFTVCHVVLVVQDWFCDLNIMRFLKTAEMLKPTSGAHTATHDGSSNLLPEEFDEYYPNI
;
A
#
# COMPACT_ATOMS: atom_id res chain seq x y z
N MET A 1 -11.96 -8.32 6.65
CA MET A 1 -12.90 -7.58 5.77
C MET A 1 -14.28 -7.64 6.38
N SER A 2 -14.96 -6.50 6.46
CA SER A 2 -16.36 -6.41 6.90
C SER A 2 -17.16 -5.55 5.91
N ILE A 3 -18.46 -5.78 5.81
CA ILE A 3 -19.38 -5.03 4.94
C ILE A 3 -20.58 -4.60 5.78
N THR A 4 -20.91 -3.31 5.76
CA THR A 4 -22.08 -2.78 6.49
C THR A 4 -23.37 -2.83 5.68
N ASN A 5 -24.50 -2.56 6.33
CA ASN A 5 -25.82 -2.47 5.67
C ASN A 5 -25.87 -1.34 4.63
N GLU A 6 -25.08 -0.29 4.85
CA GLU A 6 -24.89 0.86 3.94
C GLU A 6 -23.94 0.53 2.77
N ARG A 7 -23.49 -0.73 2.65
CA ARG A 7 -22.58 -1.23 1.61
C ARG A 7 -21.18 -0.59 1.65
N VAL A 8 -20.73 -0.19 2.85
CA VAL A 8 -19.34 0.25 3.06
C VAL A 8 -18.47 -0.97 3.34
N ILE A 9 -17.37 -1.10 2.61
CA ILE A 9 -16.36 -2.16 2.81
C ILE A 9 -15.27 -1.64 3.73
N PHE A 10 -15.03 -2.33 4.84
CA PHE A 10 -13.91 -2.09 5.74
C PHE A 10 -12.83 -3.14 5.53
N LEU A 11 -11.62 -2.65 5.24
CA LEU A 11 -10.39 -3.44 5.23
C LEU A 11 -9.61 -3.09 6.49
N ASP A 12 -9.30 -4.11 7.28
CA ASP A 12 -8.48 -3.99 8.48
C ASP A 12 -7.11 -4.62 8.20
N THR A 13 -6.05 -4.03 8.72
CA THR A 13 -4.68 -4.49 8.51
C THR A 13 -3.94 -4.60 9.82
N GLN A 14 -2.92 -5.46 9.85
CA GLN A 14 -1.97 -5.42 10.95
C GLN A 14 -1.23 -4.06 10.98
N PRO A 15 -0.73 -3.62 12.14
CA PRO A 15 0.04 -2.39 12.24
C PRO A 15 1.23 -2.38 11.27
N ILE A 16 1.50 -1.22 10.66
CA ILE A 16 2.72 -1.01 9.87
C ILE A 16 3.95 -1.06 10.79
N LEU A 17 5.07 -1.62 10.28
CA LEU A 17 6.33 -1.74 11.02
C LEU A 17 6.18 -2.49 12.38
N ASN A 18 5.36 -3.55 12.39
CA ASN A 18 5.02 -4.30 13.60
C ASN A 18 6.23 -5.05 14.20
N ALA A 19 6.65 -4.65 15.40
CA ALA A 19 7.77 -5.23 16.13
C ALA A 19 7.56 -6.72 16.49
N SER A 20 6.33 -7.15 16.79
CA SER A 20 6.03 -8.55 17.13
C SER A 20 6.20 -9.47 15.92
N ILE A 21 5.85 -8.97 14.73
CA ILE A 21 6.07 -9.71 13.48
C ILE A 21 7.57 -9.78 13.18
N LEU A 22 8.29 -8.67 13.34
CA LEU A 22 9.75 -8.66 13.17
C LEU A 22 10.47 -9.61 14.13
N ASP A 23 10.12 -9.60 15.43
CA ASP A 23 10.68 -10.53 16.42
C ASP A 23 10.40 -11.99 16.04
N ASN A 24 9.20 -12.27 15.52
CA ASN A 24 8.88 -13.60 15.02
C ASN A 24 9.73 -14.00 13.81
N VAL A 25 9.95 -13.10 12.84
CA VAL A 25 10.82 -13.33 11.67
C VAL A 25 12.26 -13.60 12.11
N ILE A 26 12.80 -12.79 13.04
CA ILE A 26 14.16 -12.96 13.57
C ILE A 26 14.33 -14.31 14.27
N ARG A 27 13.33 -14.76 15.04
CA ARG A 27 13.40 -16.00 15.83
C ARG A 27 13.18 -17.26 15.02
N HIS A 28 12.29 -17.21 14.03
CA HIS A 28 11.73 -18.42 13.42
C HIS A 28 11.98 -18.57 11.92
N GLU A 29 12.33 -17.51 11.18
CA GLU A 29 12.44 -17.60 9.72
C GLU A 29 13.87 -17.72 9.19
N ARG A 30 14.05 -18.71 8.30
CA ARG A 30 15.19 -18.86 7.38
C ARG A 30 14.82 -18.51 5.93
N ASN A 31 13.61 -18.00 5.68
CA ASN A 31 13.01 -17.84 4.36
C ASN A 31 12.87 -16.37 3.92
N ILE A 32 13.73 -15.50 4.43
CA ILE A 32 13.85 -14.15 3.85
C ILE A 32 14.35 -14.34 2.41
N PRO A 33 13.66 -13.80 1.40
CA PRO A 33 14.13 -13.87 0.02
C PRO A 33 15.57 -13.37 -0.07
N SER A 34 16.43 -14.03 -0.84
CA SER A 34 17.85 -13.65 -0.96
C SER A 34 18.06 -12.21 -1.47
N GLU A 35 17.05 -11.64 -2.12
CA GLU A 35 17.00 -10.25 -2.58
C GLU A 35 16.88 -9.25 -1.43
N VAL A 36 16.35 -9.68 -0.28
CA VAL A 36 16.12 -8.85 0.90
C VAL A 36 17.19 -9.16 1.95
N THR A 37 18.04 -8.18 2.22
CA THR A 37 19.29 -8.36 2.97
C THR A 37 19.13 -8.50 4.48
N SER A 38 17.95 -8.21 5.05
CA SER A 38 17.70 -8.29 6.49
C SER A 38 16.22 -8.51 6.85
N ALA A 39 15.96 -8.96 8.06
CA ALA A 39 14.60 -9.15 8.59
C ALA A 39 13.84 -7.82 8.71
N GLU A 40 14.57 -6.74 9.05
CA GLU A 40 14.04 -5.38 9.13
C GLU A 40 13.58 -4.89 7.76
N ASN A 41 14.42 -5.06 6.73
CA ASN A 41 14.07 -4.69 5.36
C ASN A 41 12.88 -5.51 4.84
N TYR A 42 12.76 -6.77 5.25
CA TYR A 42 11.62 -7.60 4.90
C TYR A 42 10.32 -7.12 5.56
N ALA A 43 10.36 -6.77 6.85
CA ALA A 43 9.20 -6.22 7.56
C ALA A 43 8.76 -4.85 7.00
N GLU A 44 9.73 -4.00 6.62
CA GLU A 44 9.45 -2.72 5.96
C GLU A 44 8.81 -2.93 4.59
N LEU A 45 9.34 -3.86 3.78
CA LEU A 45 8.78 -4.20 2.47
C LEU A 45 7.34 -4.71 2.57
N GLN A 46 7.05 -5.60 3.53
CA GLN A 46 5.69 -6.09 3.78
C GLN A 46 4.74 -4.93 4.14
N SER A 47 5.20 -4.01 5.00
CA SER A 47 4.41 -2.85 5.40
C SER A 47 4.12 -1.92 4.20
N ILE A 48 5.11 -1.68 3.34
CA ILE A 48 4.96 -0.90 2.12
C ILE A 48 3.96 -1.56 1.18
N GLN A 49 4.10 -2.86 0.91
CA GLN A 49 3.21 -3.59 0.00
C GLN A 49 1.74 -3.50 0.41
N ILE A 50 1.45 -3.69 1.71
CA ILE A 50 0.09 -3.56 2.25
C ILE A 50 -0.42 -2.12 2.09
N THR A 51 0.40 -1.13 2.41
CA THR A 51 0.02 0.29 2.34
C THR A 51 -0.23 0.72 0.90
N THR A 52 0.64 0.34 -0.04
CA THR A 52 0.48 0.60 -1.47
C THR A 52 -0.79 -0.08 -1.99
N PHE A 53 -1.06 -1.32 -1.59
CA PHE A 53 -2.31 -2.00 -1.94
C PHE A 53 -3.54 -1.22 -1.47
N LEU A 54 -3.58 -0.80 -0.21
CA LEU A 54 -4.67 0.02 0.32
C LEU A 54 -4.82 1.33 -0.46
N PHE A 55 -3.71 2.00 -0.79
CA PHE A 55 -3.76 3.22 -1.59
C PHE A 55 -4.28 3.01 -3.02
N THR A 56 -4.12 1.81 -3.58
CA THR A 56 -4.64 1.47 -4.91
C THR A 56 -6.11 1.10 -4.90
N VAL A 57 -6.63 0.46 -3.84
CA VAL A 57 -7.99 -0.14 -3.85
C VAL A 57 -9.01 0.55 -2.95
N CYS A 58 -8.58 1.36 -1.99
CA CYS A 58 -9.47 2.05 -1.06
C CYS A 58 -9.79 3.47 -1.54
N HIS A 59 -10.99 3.94 -1.25
CA HIS A 59 -11.36 5.34 -1.46
C HIS A 59 -10.86 6.27 -0.37
N VAL A 60 -10.79 5.75 0.86
CA VAL A 60 -10.35 6.44 2.08
C VAL A 60 -9.43 5.50 2.85
N VAL A 61 -8.27 6.00 3.30
CA VAL A 61 -7.32 5.25 4.13
C VAL A 61 -7.11 5.99 5.43
N LEU A 62 -7.54 5.37 6.54
CA LEU A 62 -7.41 5.94 7.87
C LEU A 62 -6.02 5.63 8.45
N VAL A 63 -5.20 6.66 8.63
CA VAL A 63 -3.90 6.54 9.31
C VAL A 63 -4.08 6.87 10.79
N VAL A 64 -3.87 5.88 11.65
CA VAL A 64 -4.02 6.00 13.10
C VAL A 64 -2.65 6.10 13.76
N GLN A 65 -2.46 7.10 14.63
CA GLN A 65 -1.23 7.31 15.40
C GLN A 65 -1.56 7.50 16.88
N ASP A 66 -0.74 6.93 17.77
CA ASP A 66 -0.94 7.04 19.22
C ASP A 66 -0.50 8.40 19.79
N TRP A 67 0.35 9.13 19.08
CA TRP A 67 0.97 10.39 19.53
C TRP A 67 0.95 11.46 18.43
N PHE A 68 1.65 12.59 18.63
CA PHE A 68 1.73 13.65 17.61
C PHE A 68 2.29 13.14 16.28
N CYS A 69 2.08 13.92 15.21
CA CYS A 69 2.50 13.63 13.85
C CYS A 69 3.97 13.14 13.72
N ASP A 70 4.15 11.83 13.52
CA ASP A 70 5.46 11.21 13.31
C ASP A 70 5.94 11.42 11.86
N LEU A 71 7.10 12.09 11.72
CA LEU A 71 7.77 12.34 10.43
C LEU A 71 8.15 11.04 9.71
N ASN A 72 8.45 9.96 10.44
CA ASN A 72 8.79 8.68 9.84
C ASN A 72 7.59 8.05 9.16
N ILE A 73 6.41 8.13 9.80
CA ILE A 73 5.15 7.66 9.21
C ILE A 73 4.82 8.49 7.97
N MET A 74 4.96 9.83 8.03
CA MET A 74 4.73 10.66 6.83
C MET A 74 5.69 10.32 5.68
N ARG A 75 6.97 10.06 5.97
CA ARG A 75 7.94 9.65 4.96
C ARG A 75 7.58 8.27 4.38
N PHE A 76 7.19 7.33 5.24
CA PHE A 76 6.76 6.00 4.85
C PHE A 76 5.53 6.05 3.91
N LEU A 77 4.51 6.85 4.24
CA LEU A 77 3.32 7.01 3.40
C LEU A 77 3.68 7.57 2.02
N LYS A 78 4.56 8.57 1.95
CA LYS A 78 5.07 9.09 0.66
C LYS A 78 5.81 8.02 -0.14
N THR A 79 6.62 7.20 0.52
CA THR A 79 7.30 6.07 -0.16
C THR A 79 6.29 5.08 -0.72
N ALA A 80 5.28 4.68 0.06
CA ALA A 80 4.25 3.74 -0.39
C ALA A 80 3.42 4.29 -1.55
N GLU A 81 3.15 5.59 -1.54
CA GLU A 81 2.46 6.31 -2.61
C GLU A 81 3.25 6.29 -3.93
N MET A 82 4.56 6.54 -3.91
CA MET A 82 5.41 6.49 -5.13
C MET A 82 5.52 5.10 -5.76
N LEU A 83 5.10 4.05 -5.05
CA LEU A 83 5.19 2.65 -5.51
C LEU A 83 3.87 2.09 -6.03
N LYS A 84 2.81 2.92 -6.07
CA LYS A 84 1.53 2.52 -6.66
C LYS A 84 1.73 2.17 -8.15
N PRO A 85 1.10 1.10 -8.65
CA PRO A 85 1.06 0.85 -10.08
C PRO A 85 0.30 1.99 -10.77
N THR A 86 0.82 2.52 -11.87
CA THR A 86 0.16 3.57 -12.65
C THR A 86 -1.21 3.10 -13.11
N SER A 87 -2.23 3.91 -12.84
CA SER A 87 -3.62 3.67 -13.27
C SER A 87 -3.76 3.90 -14.77
N GLY A 88 -3.15 3.04 -15.59
CA GLY A 88 -3.16 3.15 -17.05
C GLY A 88 -3.35 1.82 -17.79
N ALA A 89 -3.50 0.70 -17.09
CA ALA A 89 -3.60 -0.63 -17.74
C ALA A 89 -5.03 -1.18 -17.90
N HIS A 90 -6.05 -0.53 -17.32
CA HIS A 90 -7.41 -1.10 -17.25
C HIS A 90 -8.45 -0.50 -18.22
N THR A 91 -8.09 0.41 -19.13
CA THR A 91 -9.04 0.98 -20.12
C THR A 91 -8.66 0.77 -21.59
N ALA A 92 -7.57 0.07 -21.91
CA ALA A 92 -7.05 0.00 -23.29
C ALA A 92 -7.38 -1.30 -24.08
N THR A 93 -8.50 -2.00 -23.82
CA THR A 93 -8.85 -3.21 -24.60
C THR A 93 -10.29 -3.33 -25.10
N HIS A 94 -11.05 -2.24 -25.17
CA HIS A 94 -12.28 -2.25 -25.96
C HIS A 94 -12.57 -0.88 -26.58
N ASP A 95 -11.83 -0.52 -27.63
CA ASP A 95 -12.41 -0.11 -28.92
C ASP A 95 -11.29 0.32 -29.87
N GLY A 96 -11.39 -0.16 -31.11
CA GLY A 96 -10.37 0.04 -32.12
C GLY A 96 -10.11 1.51 -32.43
N SER A 97 -8.85 1.78 -32.80
CA SER A 97 -8.39 2.99 -33.51
C SER A 97 -8.68 4.33 -32.85
N SER A 98 -7.72 4.82 -32.06
CA SER A 98 -7.32 6.24 -32.15
C SER A 98 -5.91 6.41 -31.58
N ASN A 99 -5.07 7.11 -32.34
CA ASN A 99 -3.86 7.75 -31.81
C ASN A 99 -4.30 8.76 -30.76
N LEU A 100 -4.45 8.33 -29.52
CA LEU A 100 -4.62 9.23 -28.39
C LEU A 100 -3.21 9.67 -27.98
N LEU A 101 -2.99 10.98 -28.06
CA LEU A 101 -1.94 11.64 -27.29
C LEU A 101 -2.03 11.15 -25.83
N PRO A 102 -0.96 11.23 -25.01
CA PRO A 102 -1.10 11.00 -23.58
C PRO A 102 -2.08 12.05 -23.03
N GLU A 103 -3.37 11.76 -23.07
CA GLU A 103 -4.36 12.44 -22.27
C GLU A 103 -3.85 12.29 -20.83
N GLU A 104 -3.88 13.39 -20.08
CA GLU A 104 -3.64 13.40 -18.64
C GLU A 104 -4.53 12.31 -18.01
N PHE A 105 -3.99 11.11 -17.85
CA PHE A 105 -4.57 10.14 -16.95
C PHE A 105 -4.38 10.76 -15.57
N ASP A 106 -5.43 11.41 -15.07
CA ASP A 106 -5.48 11.90 -13.71
C ASP A 106 -5.28 10.68 -12.79
N GLU A 107 -4.07 10.59 -12.24
CA GLU A 107 -3.69 9.50 -11.37
C GLU A 107 -4.55 9.55 -10.11
N TYR A 108 -5.13 8.41 -9.73
CA TYR A 108 -6.00 8.35 -8.57
C TYR A 108 -5.21 8.44 -7.26
N TYR A 109 -5.64 9.34 -6.38
CA TYR A 109 -5.13 9.47 -5.02
C TYR A 109 -6.30 9.31 -4.05
N PRO A 110 -6.26 8.31 -3.14
CA PRO A 110 -7.28 8.17 -2.11
C PRO A 110 -7.21 9.31 -1.10
N ASN A 111 -8.32 9.56 -0.41
CA ASN A 111 -8.31 10.50 0.70
C ASN A 111 -7.65 9.87 1.92
N ILE A 112 -6.79 10.65 2.60
CA ILE A 112 -6.14 10.30 3.87
C ILE A 112 -6.77 11.13 4.98
#